data_AF-A0AA86I0Q8-F1
#
_entry.id   AF-A0AA86I0Q8-F1
#
_cell.length_a   1.000
_cell.length_b   1.000
_cell.length_c   1.000
_cell.angle_alpha   90.00
_cell.angle_beta   90.00
_cell.angle_gamma   90.00
#
_symmetry.space_group_name_H-M   'P 1'
#
loop_
_entity.id
_entity.type
_entity.pdbx_description
1 polymer ?
#
loop_
_entity_poly.entity_id
_entity_poly.type
_entity_poly.pdbx_seq_one_letter_code
_entity_poly.pdbx_strand_id
1 'polypeptide(L)'
;MTQHFNKLCLDLEKIKEEIHWSLFSIAEDFPNEKGIEFFSAANADINSGLIELLENSLIEIQEGLKSYINDSRRKYWVEIIFQICTRIQELVSINSEIDTLASFDVQEYQRSNIYIVNHDPDQLDDDFERLGEEGWERKLELAESALEDIYELEETLKQLTALLQAFNIELN
;
A
#
# COMPACT_ATOMS: atom_id res chain seq x y z
N MET A 1 -6.11 -20.01 -19.54
CA MET A 1 -5.08 -18.97 -19.33
C MET A 1 -5.61 -17.58 -19.61
N THR A 2 -6.24 -17.31 -20.76
CA THR A 2 -6.77 -15.97 -21.10
C THR A 2 -7.78 -15.41 -20.08
N GLN A 3 -8.70 -16.24 -19.56
CA GLN A 3 -9.66 -15.84 -18.51
C GLN A 3 -9.00 -15.57 -17.16
N HIS A 4 -7.87 -16.21 -16.88
CA HIS A 4 -7.13 -16.08 -15.62
C HIS A 4 -6.34 -14.77 -15.58
N PHE A 5 -5.64 -14.42 -16.65
CA PHE A 5 -4.97 -13.11 -16.77
C PHE A 5 -5.95 -11.93 -16.76
N ASN A 6 -7.13 -12.09 -17.38
CA ASN A 6 -8.17 -11.05 -17.33
C ASN A 6 -8.68 -10.84 -15.89
N LYS A 7 -8.83 -11.91 -15.10
CA LYS A 7 -9.19 -11.81 -13.69
C LYS A 7 -8.09 -11.09 -12.90
N LEU A 8 -6.83 -11.50 -13.07
CA LEU A 8 -5.69 -10.86 -12.40
C LEU A 8 -5.59 -9.36 -12.72
N CYS A 9 -5.82 -8.95 -13.98
CA CYS A 9 -5.84 -7.54 -14.33
C CYS A 9 -6.96 -6.77 -13.61
N LEU A 10 -8.14 -7.36 -13.46
CA LEU A 10 -9.25 -6.73 -12.72
C LEU A 10 -8.96 -6.65 -11.23
N ASP A 11 -8.33 -7.69 -10.67
CA ASP A 11 -7.96 -7.72 -9.25
C ASP A 11 -6.86 -6.66 -8.96
N LEU A 12 -5.86 -6.50 -9.84
CA LEU A 12 -4.85 -5.44 -9.75
C LEU A 12 -5.44 -4.03 -9.84
N GLU A 13 -6.40 -3.80 -10.74
CA GLU A 13 -7.08 -2.50 -10.84
C GLU A 13 -7.84 -2.16 -9.55
N LYS A 14 -8.53 -3.13 -8.94
CA LYS A 14 -9.20 -2.94 -7.66
C LYS A 14 -8.23 -2.64 -6.54
N ILE A 15 -7.14 -3.41 -6.44
CA ILE A 15 -6.09 -3.18 -5.44
C ILE A 15 -5.53 -1.76 -5.57
N LYS A 16 -5.24 -1.32 -6.80
CA LYS A 16 -4.77 0.04 -7.07
C LYS A 16 -5.79 1.10 -6.63
N GLU A 17 -7.07 0.92 -6.95
CA GLU A 17 -8.14 1.83 -6.50
C GLU A 17 -8.26 1.85 -4.98
N GLU A 18 -8.18 0.70 -4.32
CA GLU A 18 -8.28 0.61 -2.86
C GLU A 18 -7.07 1.26 -2.16
N ILE A 19 -5.86 1.07 -2.69
CA ILE A 19 -4.66 1.79 -2.20
C ILE A 19 -4.87 3.30 -2.35
N HIS A 20 -5.30 3.76 -3.53
CA HIS A 20 -5.60 5.17 -3.75
C HIS A 20 -6.62 5.69 -2.71
N TRP A 21 -7.78 5.06 -2.59
CA TRP A 21 -8.81 5.53 -1.67
C TRP A 21 -8.42 5.43 -0.19
N SER A 22 -7.60 4.46 0.19
CA SER A 22 -7.10 4.35 1.57
C SER A 22 -6.30 5.59 1.99
N LEU A 23 -5.67 6.28 1.05
CA LEU A 23 -4.80 7.44 1.26
C LEU A 23 -5.41 8.78 0.86
N PHE A 24 -6.58 8.75 0.22
CA PHE A 24 -7.28 9.96 -0.21
C PHE A 24 -8.73 10.04 0.28
N SER A 25 -9.14 9.15 1.19
CA SER A 25 -10.46 9.24 1.82
C SER A 25 -10.57 10.52 2.66
N ILE A 26 -11.58 11.33 2.35
CA ILE A 26 -11.87 12.57 3.08
C ILE A 26 -12.20 12.18 4.52
N ALA A 27 -11.42 12.68 5.48
CA ALA A 27 -11.74 12.44 6.87
C ALA A 27 -12.99 13.20 7.31
N GLU A 28 -14.00 12.48 7.78
CA GLU A 28 -15.19 13.07 8.41
C GLU A 28 -14.89 13.59 9.82
N ASP A 29 -13.81 13.11 10.47
CA ASP A 29 -13.54 13.29 11.90
C ASP A 29 -12.35 14.22 12.26
N PHE A 30 -11.69 14.86 11.29
CA PHE A 30 -10.60 15.79 11.60
C PHE A 30 -11.12 17.21 11.94
N PRO A 31 -10.74 17.81 13.08
CA PRO A 31 -11.06 19.20 13.39
C PRO A 31 -10.43 20.14 12.35
N ASN A 32 -11.29 20.94 11.76
CA ASN A 32 -11.18 21.55 10.44
C ASN A 32 -10.30 22.83 10.42
N GLU A 33 -9.06 22.77 10.94
CA GLU A 33 -8.24 24.00 11.12
C GLU A 33 -6.97 24.11 10.26
N LYS A 34 -6.58 23.09 9.48
CA LYS A 34 -5.40 23.18 8.59
C LYS A 34 -5.62 22.61 7.18
N GLY A 35 -6.47 23.26 6.38
CA GLY A 35 -6.42 23.16 4.92
C GLY A 35 -6.81 21.80 4.30
N ILE A 36 -7.88 21.83 3.50
CA ILE A 36 -8.51 20.70 2.80
C ILE A 36 -7.56 19.89 1.91
N GLU A 37 -6.37 20.40 1.58
CA GLU A 37 -5.41 19.76 0.68
C GLU A 37 -4.39 18.83 1.38
N PHE A 38 -4.30 18.85 2.72
CA PHE A 38 -3.34 18.04 3.50
C PHE A 38 -3.96 16.78 4.16
N PHE A 39 -5.29 16.66 4.19
CA PHE A 39 -6.01 15.66 5.01
C PHE A 39 -6.29 14.31 4.35
N SER A 40 -5.68 14.04 3.20
CA SER A 40 -5.94 12.79 2.50
C SER A 40 -5.23 11.61 3.22
N ALA A 41 -3.97 11.82 3.64
CA ALA A 41 -3.09 10.74 4.07
C ALA A 41 -3.20 10.41 5.59
N ALA A 42 -3.83 11.26 6.40
CA ALA A 42 -4.03 10.97 7.83
C ALA A 42 -5.02 9.80 8.07
N ASN A 43 -5.92 9.57 7.12
CA ASN A 43 -6.81 8.42 7.08
C ASN A 43 -6.24 7.22 6.31
N ALA A 44 -4.94 7.23 5.99
CA ALA A 44 -4.23 6.08 5.47
C ALA A 44 -4.55 4.84 6.31
N ASP A 45 -5.47 4.03 5.80
CA ASP A 45 -5.77 2.69 6.30
C ASP A 45 -5.41 1.74 5.17
N ILE A 46 -4.14 1.80 4.75
CA ILE A 46 -3.56 0.77 3.91
C ILE A 46 -3.57 -0.49 4.77
N ASN A 47 -4.62 -1.27 4.62
CA ASN A 47 -4.76 -2.52 5.34
C ASN A 47 -3.63 -3.47 4.92
N SER A 48 -2.91 -4.05 5.88
CA SER A 48 -1.87 -5.05 5.62
C SER A 48 -2.37 -6.24 4.80
N GLY A 49 -3.66 -6.57 4.89
CA GLY A 49 -4.31 -7.56 4.03
C GLY A 49 -4.36 -7.18 2.54
N LEU A 50 -4.36 -5.89 2.20
CA LEU A 50 -4.25 -5.44 0.80
C LEU A 50 -2.84 -5.63 0.26
N ILE A 51 -1.83 -5.36 1.09
CA ILE A 51 -0.43 -5.64 0.75
C ILE A 51 -0.25 -7.14 0.52
N GLU A 52 -0.74 -7.98 1.43
CA GLU A 52 -0.69 -9.45 1.28
C GLU A 52 -1.40 -9.93 0.00
N LEU A 53 -2.58 -9.36 -0.31
CA LEU A 53 -3.31 -9.69 -1.53
C LEU A 53 -2.52 -9.30 -2.79
N LEU A 54 -1.85 -8.15 -2.77
CA LEU A 54 -1.00 -7.69 -3.85
C LEU A 54 0.19 -8.64 -4.03
N GLU A 55 0.92 -8.95 -2.97
CA GLU A 55 2.06 -9.89 -3.03
C GLU A 55 1.66 -11.25 -3.60
N ASN A 56 0.53 -11.81 -3.16
CA ASN A 56 -0.01 -13.06 -3.68
C ASN A 56 -0.33 -12.96 -5.18
N SER A 57 -0.91 -11.84 -5.62
CA SER A 57 -1.21 -11.59 -7.04
C SER A 57 0.06 -11.53 -7.88
N LEU A 58 1.12 -10.89 -7.38
CA LEU A 58 2.42 -10.80 -8.06
C LEU A 58 3.09 -12.17 -8.20
N ILE A 59 3.01 -13.01 -7.16
CA ILE A 59 3.49 -14.39 -7.21
C ILE A 59 2.71 -15.17 -8.29
N GLU A 60 1.38 -15.11 -8.27
CA GLU A 60 0.53 -15.80 -9.25
C GLU A 60 0.87 -15.40 -10.71
N ILE A 61 1.10 -14.11 -10.94
CA ILE A 61 1.55 -13.58 -12.24
C ILE A 61 2.91 -14.15 -12.63
N GLN A 62 3.89 -14.08 -11.74
CA GLN A 62 5.24 -14.59 -12.00
C GLN A 62 5.21 -16.10 -12.29
N GLU A 63 4.43 -16.87 -11.54
CA GLU A 63 4.27 -18.31 -11.75
C GLU A 63 3.59 -18.65 -13.07
N GLY A 64 2.51 -17.94 -13.42
CA GLY A 64 1.80 -18.12 -14.69
C GLY A 64 2.70 -17.86 -15.91
N LEU A 65 3.66 -16.94 -15.77
CA LEU A 65 4.56 -16.54 -16.85
C LEU A 65 5.84 -17.39 -16.95
N LYS A 66 6.20 -18.18 -15.93
CA LYS A 66 7.40 -19.06 -15.94
C LYS A 66 7.48 -19.96 -17.18
N SER A 67 6.35 -20.45 -17.68
CA SER A 67 6.30 -21.32 -18.86
C SER A 67 6.71 -20.64 -20.16
N TYR A 68 6.66 -19.30 -20.22
CA TYR A 68 6.96 -18.49 -21.40
C TYR A 68 8.39 -17.93 -21.41
N ILE A 69 9.18 -18.14 -20.35
CA ILE A 69 10.52 -17.55 -20.21
C ILE A 69 11.52 -18.05 -21.27
N ASN A 70 11.30 -19.27 -21.77
CA ASN A 70 12.13 -19.89 -22.81
C ASN A 70 11.57 -19.66 -24.23
N ASP A 71 10.43 -19.01 -24.38
CA ASP A 71 9.87 -18.63 -25.68
C ASP A 71 10.58 -17.37 -26.17
N SER A 72 11.42 -17.49 -27.20
CA SER A 72 12.23 -16.39 -27.72
C SER A 72 11.43 -15.19 -28.22
N ARG A 73 10.14 -15.37 -28.58
CA ARG A 73 9.26 -14.27 -28.99
C ARG A 73 8.74 -13.49 -27.77
N ARG A 74 8.56 -14.19 -26.65
CA ARG A 74 7.86 -13.68 -25.45
C ARG A 74 8.78 -13.40 -24.27
N LYS A 75 10.03 -13.87 -24.34
CA LYS A 75 11.04 -13.71 -23.30
C LYS A 75 11.18 -12.25 -22.86
N TYR A 76 11.23 -11.31 -23.80
CA TYR A 76 11.35 -9.89 -23.51
C TYR A 76 10.17 -9.36 -22.66
N TRP A 77 8.94 -9.74 -23.00
CA TRP A 77 7.75 -9.37 -22.23
C TRP A 77 7.79 -9.95 -20.81
N VAL A 78 8.13 -11.24 -20.69
CA VAL A 78 8.23 -11.92 -19.39
C VAL A 78 9.28 -11.25 -18.50
N GLU A 79 10.43 -10.90 -19.05
CA GLU A 79 11.50 -10.21 -18.32
C GLU A 79 11.05 -8.85 -17.78
N ILE A 80 10.36 -8.03 -18.59
CA ILE A 80 9.85 -6.72 -18.14
C ILE A 80 8.77 -6.89 -17.08
N ILE A 81 7.81 -7.81 -17.28
CA ILE A 81 6.75 -8.05 -16.30
C ILE A 81 7.36 -8.49 -14.96
N PHE A 82 8.40 -9.33 -14.98
CA PHE A 82 9.09 -9.75 -13.77
C PHE A 82 9.77 -8.58 -13.07
N GLN A 83 10.45 -7.70 -13.81
CA GLN A 83 11.07 -6.50 -13.25
C GLN A 83 10.05 -5.60 -12.57
N ILE A 84 8.89 -5.40 -13.20
CA ILE A 84 7.80 -4.59 -12.63
C ILE A 84 7.20 -5.25 -11.40
N CYS A 85 6.96 -6.56 -11.42
CA CYS A 85 6.53 -7.29 -10.22
C CYS A 85 7.54 -7.14 -9.07
N THR A 86 8.83 -7.24 -9.34
CA THR A 86 9.88 -7.03 -8.33
C THR A 86 9.87 -5.61 -7.80
N ARG A 87 9.70 -4.59 -8.65
CA ARG A 87 9.63 -3.20 -8.20
C ARG A 87 8.43 -2.97 -7.27
N ILE A 88 7.27 -3.53 -7.60
CA ILE A 88 6.09 -3.47 -6.73
C ILE A 88 6.39 -4.15 -5.38
N GLN A 89 7.00 -5.33 -5.39
CA GLN A 89 7.40 -6.05 -4.18
C GLN A 89 8.34 -5.23 -3.29
N GLU A 90 9.30 -4.50 -3.89
CA GLU A 90 10.21 -3.63 -3.13
C GLU A 90 9.45 -2.49 -2.44
N LEU A 91 8.52 -1.84 -3.16
CA LEU A 91 7.73 -0.72 -2.64
C LEU A 91 6.83 -1.10 -1.46
N VAL A 92 6.36 -2.35 -1.41
CA VAL A 92 5.48 -2.84 -0.33
C VAL A 92 6.17 -3.82 0.62
N SER A 93 7.49 -3.97 0.53
CA SER A 93 8.26 -4.91 1.34
C SER A 93 8.26 -4.54 2.82
N ILE A 94 8.59 -5.51 3.69
CA ILE A 94 8.72 -5.30 5.13
C ILE A 94 9.72 -4.16 5.41
N ASN A 95 9.30 -3.19 6.22
CA ASN A 95 10.01 -1.95 6.54
C ASN A 95 10.14 -0.94 5.38
N SER A 96 9.40 -1.11 4.28
CA SER A 96 9.17 0.00 3.35
C SER A 96 8.41 1.13 4.04
N GLU A 97 8.43 2.33 3.46
CA GLU A 97 7.64 3.45 3.98
C GLU A 97 6.14 3.10 3.95
N ILE A 98 5.68 2.39 2.91
CA ILE A 98 4.30 1.93 2.77
C ILE A 98 3.93 0.90 3.85
N ASP A 99 4.77 -0.11 4.08
CA ASP A 99 4.54 -1.12 5.13
C ASP A 99 4.57 -0.50 6.53
N THR A 100 5.48 0.45 6.76
CA THR A 100 5.60 1.16 8.04
C THR A 100 4.35 1.97 8.33
N LEU A 101 3.81 2.67 7.32
CA LEU A 101 2.55 3.39 7.44
C LEU A 101 1.37 2.43 7.66
N ALA A 102 1.29 1.35 6.86
CA ALA A 102 0.23 0.34 6.93
C ALA A 102 0.17 -0.38 8.29
N SER A 103 1.34 -0.55 8.93
CA SER A 103 1.47 -1.24 10.21
C SER A 103 1.33 -0.31 11.42
N PHE A 104 1.23 1.01 11.22
CA PHE A 104 1.18 1.97 12.31
C PHE A 104 -0.23 2.11 12.89
N ASP A 105 -0.39 1.69 14.15
CA ASP A 105 -1.64 1.83 14.91
C ASP A 105 -1.48 2.89 16.01
N VAL A 106 -2.27 3.96 15.92
CA VAL A 106 -2.29 5.08 16.89
C VAL A 106 -2.68 4.60 18.29
N GLN A 107 -3.63 3.67 18.41
CA GLN A 107 -4.07 3.15 19.71
C GLN A 107 -2.98 2.29 20.35
N GLU A 108 -2.27 1.48 19.56
CA GLU A 108 -1.15 0.70 20.06
C GLU A 108 0.04 1.60 20.43
N TYR A 109 0.27 2.68 19.66
CA TYR A 109 1.23 3.72 20.02
C TYR A 109 0.88 4.37 21.38
N GLN A 110 -0.37 4.77 21.58
CA GLN A 110 -0.85 5.31 22.87
C GLN A 110 -0.62 4.32 24.02
N ARG A 111 -1.06 3.06 23.83
CA ARG A 111 -0.96 2.01 24.86
C ARG A 111 0.47 1.66 25.20
N SER A 112 1.37 1.58 24.22
CA SER A 112 2.77 1.24 24.46
C SER A 112 3.53 2.35 25.20
N ASN A 113 3.17 3.61 24.96
CA ASN A 113 3.84 4.76 25.57
C ASN A 113 3.25 5.19 26.92
N ILE A 114 1.96 4.94 27.20
CA ILE A 114 1.36 5.40 28.48
C ILE A 114 1.99 4.74 29.71
N TYR A 115 2.46 3.49 29.58
CA TYR A 115 3.18 2.79 30.65
C TYR A 115 4.62 3.31 30.86
N ILE A 116 5.16 4.08 29.92
CA ILE A 116 6.49 4.71 30.00
C ILE A 116 6.37 6.09 30.68
N VAL A 117 5.26 6.78 30.44
CA VAL A 117 5.04 8.17 30.88
C VAL A 117 4.59 8.25 32.34
N ASN A 118 3.81 7.28 32.88
CA ASN A 118 3.14 7.50 34.16
C ASN A 118 3.40 6.54 35.34
N HIS A 119 3.48 7.16 36.53
CA HIS A 119 3.37 6.55 37.86
C HIS A 119 2.25 7.18 38.70
N ASP A 120 1.59 8.25 38.23
CA ASP A 120 0.48 8.93 38.93
C ASP A 120 -0.88 8.61 38.24
N PRO A 121 -1.82 7.93 38.92
CA PRO A 121 -3.11 7.55 38.34
C PRO A 121 -4.02 8.72 37.97
N ASP A 122 -3.87 9.88 38.61
CA ASP A 122 -4.80 11.00 38.44
C ASP A 122 -4.56 11.78 37.12
N GLN A 123 -3.47 11.49 36.40
CA GLN A 123 -3.09 12.13 35.13
C GLN A 123 -3.25 11.21 33.91
N LEU A 124 -3.79 10.00 34.10
CA LEU A 124 -3.88 8.98 33.06
C LEU A 124 -4.72 9.41 31.85
N ASP A 125 -5.84 10.10 32.08
CA ASP A 125 -6.73 10.53 30.99
C ASP A 125 -6.06 11.63 30.14
N ASP A 126 -5.45 12.63 30.78
CA ASP A 126 -4.73 13.72 30.11
C ASP A 126 -3.53 13.20 29.31
N ASP A 127 -2.77 12.24 29.86
CA ASP A 127 -1.65 11.62 29.15
C ASP A 127 -2.10 10.70 28.01
N PHE A 128 -3.24 10.05 28.14
CA PHE A 128 -3.82 9.24 27.06
C PHE A 128 -4.25 10.11 25.87
N GLU A 129 -4.87 11.26 26.16
CA GLU A 129 -5.26 12.24 25.14
C GLU A 129 -4.02 12.81 24.42
N ARG A 130 -3.01 13.26 25.17
CA ARG A 130 -1.75 13.78 24.61
C ARG A 130 -1.03 12.74 23.74
N LEU A 131 -0.90 11.50 24.20
CA LEU A 131 -0.27 10.43 23.42
C LEU A 131 -1.08 10.09 22.15
N GLY A 132 -2.39 10.38 22.16
CA GLY A 132 -3.24 10.28 20.97
C GLY A 132 -2.87 11.31 19.93
N GLU A 133 -2.73 12.57 20.35
CA GLU A 133 -2.27 13.66 19.49
C GLU A 133 -0.88 13.36 18.90
N GLU A 134 0.08 12.94 19.73
CA GLU A 134 1.43 12.56 19.29
C GLU A 134 1.40 11.37 18.30
N GLY A 135 0.56 10.38 18.55
CA GLY A 135 0.37 9.24 17.64
C GLY A 135 -0.19 9.67 16.29
N TRP A 136 -1.14 10.61 16.27
CA TRP A 136 -1.69 11.16 15.02
C TRP A 136 -0.69 12.01 14.26
N GLU A 137 0.08 12.86 14.94
CA GLU A 137 1.17 13.62 14.32
C GLU A 137 2.19 12.66 13.69
N ARG A 138 2.56 11.58 14.40
CA ARG A 138 3.47 10.57 13.86
C ARG A 138 2.89 9.86 12.63
N LYS A 139 1.58 9.52 12.66
CA LYS A 139 0.92 8.92 11.50
C LYS A 139 0.97 9.84 10.28
N LEU A 140 0.78 11.15 10.49
CA LEU A 140 0.87 12.14 9.41
C LEU A 140 2.28 12.19 8.82
N GLU A 141 3.33 12.22 9.65
CA GLU A 141 4.73 12.19 9.17
C GLU A 141 5.02 10.94 8.33
N LEU A 142 4.54 9.78 8.77
CA LEU A 142 4.69 8.53 8.03
C LEU A 142 3.97 8.58 6.68
N ALA A 143 2.79 9.20 6.65
CA ALA A 143 2.00 9.33 5.44
C ALA A 143 2.65 10.29 4.43
N GLU A 144 3.26 11.38 4.91
CA GLU A 144 4.08 12.28 4.08
C GLU A 144 5.33 11.58 3.53
N SER A 145 5.99 10.75 4.34
CA SER A 145 7.17 9.97 3.94
C SER A 145 6.83 8.94 2.85
N ALA A 146 5.71 8.23 3.00
CA ALA A 146 5.30 7.18 2.06
C ALA A 146 4.68 7.71 0.75
N LEU A 147 4.33 8.99 0.67
CA LEU A 147 3.52 9.54 -0.42
C LEU A 147 4.16 9.35 -1.81
N GLU A 148 5.47 9.55 -1.93
CA GLU A 148 6.19 9.35 -3.20
C GLU A 148 6.18 7.87 -3.63
N ASP A 149 6.47 6.96 -2.70
CA ASP A 149 6.45 5.52 -2.93
C ASP A 149 5.06 5.01 -3.32
N ILE A 150 4.00 5.58 -2.74
CA ILE A 150 2.61 5.30 -3.10
C ILE A 150 2.32 5.71 -4.55
N TYR A 151 2.67 6.93 -4.95
CA TYR A 151 2.44 7.37 -6.33
C TYR A 151 3.24 6.51 -7.31
N GLU A 152 4.45 6.11 -6.93
CA GLU A 152 5.22 5.16 -7.72
C GLU A 152 4.51 3.79 -7.80
N LEU A 153 3.97 3.29 -6.69
CA LEU A 153 3.23 2.04 -6.64
C LEU A 153 2.01 2.06 -7.58
N GLU A 154 1.22 3.13 -7.55
CA GLU A 154 0.04 3.28 -8.43
C GLU A 154 0.40 3.25 -9.92
N GLU A 155 1.43 4.01 -10.31
CA GLU A 155 1.86 4.06 -11.72
C GLU A 155 2.52 2.73 -12.13
N THR A 156 3.27 2.09 -11.24
CA THR A 156 3.88 0.78 -11.49
C THR A 156 2.81 -0.33 -11.63
N LEU A 157 1.76 -0.30 -10.81
CA LEU A 157 0.60 -1.20 -10.94
C LEU A 157 -0.13 -1.01 -12.27
N LYS A 158 -0.33 0.24 -12.69
CA LYS A 158 -0.95 0.56 -13.98
C LYS A 158 -0.09 0.08 -15.16
N GLN A 159 1.23 0.22 -15.07
CA GLN A 159 2.16 -0.34 -16.07
C GLN A 159 2.07 -1.86 -16.12
N LEU A 160 2.04 -2.53 -14.96
CA LEU A 160 1.87 -3.98 -14.88
C LEU A 160 0.57 -4.43 -15.56
N THR A 161 -0.56 -3.80 -15.21
CA THR A 161 -1.86 -4.14 -15.80
C THR A 161 -1.86 -3.95 -17.32
N ALA A 162 -1.34 -2.84 -17.82
CA ALA A 162 -1.26 -2.58 -19.27
C ALA A 162 -0.41 -3.63 -20.01
N LEU A 163 0.74 -4.01 -19.42
CA LEU A 163 1.61 -5.02 -20.01
C LEU A 163 0.99 -6.42 -19.99
N LEU A 164 0.30 -6.79 -18.90
CA LEU A 164 -0.41 -8.07 -18.81
C LEU A 164 -1.54 -8.15 -19.83
N GLN A 165 -2.28 -7.05 -20.05
CA GLN A 165 -3.31 -6.99 -21.10
C GLN A 165 -2.71 -7.15 -22.50
N ALA A 166 -1.62 -6.43 -22.79
CA ALA A 166 -0.92 -6.54 -24.07
C ALA A 166 -0.37 -7.95 -24.31
N PHE A 167 0.26 -8.54 -23.29
CA PHE A 167 0.75 -9.91 -23.33
C PHE A 167 -0.37 -10.91 -23.59
N ASN A 168 -1.52 -10.74 -22.92
CA ASN A 168 -2.69 -11.60 -23.10
C ASN A 168 -3.26 -11.51 -24.53
N ILE A 169 -3.22 -10.33 -25.17
CA ILE A 169 -3.60 -10.19 -26.59
C ILE A 169 -2.65 -10.98 -27.49
N GLU A 170 -1.34 -10.94 -27.23
CA GLU A 170 -0.32 -11.68 -28.02
C GLU A 170 -0.38 -13.21 -27.82
N LEU A 171 -1.07 -13.68 -26.77
CA LEU A 171 -1.33 -15.11 -26.56
C LEU A 171 -2.48 -15.65 -27.42
N ASN A 172 -3.39 -14.79 -27.90
CA ASN A 172 -4.55 -15.18 -28.71
C ASN A 172 -4.29 -14.98 -30.20
#